data_AF-A0A191HSH1-F1
#
_entry.id   AF-A0A191HSH1-F1
#
_cell.length_a   1.000
_cell.length_b   1.000
_cell.length_c   1.000
_cell.angle_alpha   90.00
_cell.angle_beta   90.00
_cell.angle_gamma   90.00
#
_symmetry.space_group_name_H-M   'P 1'
#
loop_
_entity.id
_entity.type
_entity.pdbx_description
1 polymer ?
#
loop_
_entity_poly.entity_id
_entity_poly.type
_entity_poly.pdbx_seq_one_letter_code
_entity_poly.pdbx_strand_id
1 'polypeptide(L)'
;MLYFLYGKNSLEKHPYMFYMGTDFRKLKAPAIWYDIISVTDCLSRFEYAKKDPRFKEMVEIIKGKQTAEGLFIPESVYQKCKGWDFGQKKVPSPYLTFLCLRILGRVNQKVL
;
A
#
# COMPACT_ATOMS: atom_id res chain seq x y z
N MET A 1 -19.92 -8.14 -1.78
CA MET A 1 -18.63 -8.82 -1.52
C MET A 1 -17.53 -7.83 -1.08
N LEU A 2 -17.83 -6.92 -0.13
CA LEU A 2 -16.88 -5.91 0.39
C LEU A 2 -17.00 -5.74 1.92
N TYR A 3 -17.75 -6.61 2.59
CA TYR A 3 -18.29 -6.35 3.94
C TYR A 3 -17.40 -6.78 5.10
N PHE A 4 -16.30 -7.52 4.89
CA PHE A 4 -15.62 -8.22 5.99
C PHE A 4 -14.11 -7.95 6.18
N LEU A 5 -13.53 -7.00 5.45
CA LEU A 5 -12.07 -6.96 5.34
C LEU A 5 -11.31 -6.17 6.41
N TYR A 6 -11.95 -5.45 7.34
CA TYR A 6 -11.15 -4.68 8.30
C TYR A 6 -11.98 -4.10 9.46
N GLY A 7 -11.50 -4.31 10.66
CA GLY A 7 -12.01 -3.76 11.92
C GLY A 7 -10.99 -4.04 13.03
N LYS A 8 -11.28 -3.61 14.26
CA LYS A 8 -10.42 -3.69 15.47
C LYS A 8 -9.82 -5.08 15.80
N ASN A 9 -10.25 -6.14 15.11
CA ASN A 9 -9.82 -7.52 15.33
C ASN A 9 -8.99 -8.09 14.16
N SER A 10 -8.51 -7.30 13.18
CA SER A 10 -7.78 -7.85 12.02
C SER A 10 -6.50 -8.62 12.39
N LEU A 11 -5.96 -8.35 13.58
CA LEU A 11 -4.83 -9.07 14.17
C LEU A 11 -5.21 -10.39 14.85
N GLU A 12 -6.49 -10.57 15.23
CA GLU A 12 -6.95 -11.68 16.10
C GLU A 12 -8.05 -12.56 15.48
N LYS A 13 -8.87 -12.02 14.57
CA LYS A 13 -9.94 -12.74 13.87
C LYS A 13 -9.72 -12.66 12.37
N HIS A 14 -9.64 -13.83 11.75
CA HIS A 14 -9.19 -14.00 10.37
C HIS A 14 -10.28 -14.62 9.49
N PRO A 15 -11.34 -13.87 9.14
CA PRO A 15 -12.30 -14.36 8.16
C PRO A 15 -11.68 -14.29 6.75
N TYR A 16 -11.54 -15.46 6.13
CA TYR A 16 -11.12 -15.71 4.74
C TYR A 16 -9.63 -15.52 4.42
N MET A 17 -8.89 -16.63 4.40
CA MET A 17 -7.78 -17.11 3.54
C MET A 17 -6.70 -16.15 2.96
N PHE A 18 -6.82 -14.85 3.09
CA PHE A 18 -5.84 -13.84 2.73
C PHE A 18 -5.28 -13.27 4.02
N TYR A 19 -4.17 -13.84 4.48
CA TYR A 19 -3.41 -13.31 5.60
C TYR A 19 -3.12 -11.82 5.38
N MET A 20 -3.87 -10.92 6.03
CA MET A 20 -3.44 -9.54 6.25
C MET A 20 -2.40 -9.53 7.39
N GLY A 21 -1.36 -10.34 7.22
CA GLY A 21 -0.21 -10.39 8.11
C GLY A 21 0.75 -9.24 7.85
N THR A 22 1.94 -9.33 8.42
CA THR A 22 3.03 -8.36 8.23
C THR A 22 3.43 -8.22 6.76
N ASP A 23 3.29 -9.27 5.95
CA ASP A 23 3.65 -9.28 4.53
C ASP A 23 2.75 -8.44 3.62
N PHE A 24 1.44 -8.39 3.89
CA PHE A 24 0.52 -7.55 3.11
C PHE A 24 0.92 -6.07 3.19
N ARG A 25 1.37 -5.66 4.39
CA ARG A 25 1.74 -4.27 4.71
C ARG A 25 3.11 -3.87 4.18
N LYS A 26 3.92 -4.80 3.64
CA LYS A 26 5.24 -4.48 3.09
C LYS A 26 5.11 -3.71 1.79
N LEU A 27 5.81 -2.59 1.69
CA LEU A 27 5.92 -1.84 0.44
C LEU A 27 6.71 -2.67 -0.57
N LYS A 28 6.12 -2.88 -1.73
CA LYS A 28 6.75 -3.59 -2.84
C LYS A 28 6.28 -3.05 -4.17
N ALA A 29 7.15 -3.22 -5.16
CA ALA A 29 6.87 -2.93 -6.55
C ALA A 29 7.32 -4.13 -7.41
N PRO A 30 6.73 -4.30 -8.61
CA PRO A 30 5.62 -3.52 -9.15
C PRO A 30 4.28 -3.83 -8.46
N ALA A 31 3.29 -2.96 -8.64
CA ALA A 31 1.95 -3.07 -8.06
C ALA A 31 1.08 -4.12 -8.77
N ILE A 32 1.53 -5.39 -8.75
CA ILE A 32 0.89 -6.51 -9.47
C ILE A 32 0.36 -7.61 -8.55
N TRP A 33 0.63 -7.53 -7.25
CA TRP A 33 0.28 -8.57 -6.28
C TRP A 33 -0.92 -8.18 -5.44
N TYR A 34 -1.44 -9.11 -4.65
CA TYR A 34 -2.36 -8.75 -3.58
C TYR A 34 -1.56 -8.21 -2.38
N ASP A 35 -1.41 -6.88 -2.33
CA ASP A 35 -0.64 -6.17 -1.33
C ASP A 35 -1.14 -4.75 -1.10
N ILE A 36 -0.60 -4.10 -0.06
CA ILE A 36 -1.06 -2.77 0.34
C ILE A 36 -0.90 -1.71 -0.75
N ILE A 37 0.18 -1.75 -1.56
CA ILE A 37 0.38 -0.79 -2.65
C ILE A 37 -0.64 -1.04 -3.76
N SER A 38 -0.80 -2.28 -4.18
CA SER A 38 -1.68 -2.66 -5.29
C SER A 38 -3.17 -2.44 -4.95
N VAL A 39 -3.58 -2.84 -3.74
CA VAL A 39 -4.95 -2.64 -3.25
C VAL A 39 -5.24 -1.15 -3.08
N THR A 40 -4.34 -0.39 -2.42
CA THR A 40 -4.57 1.04 -2.18
C THR A 40 -4.52 1.83 -3.48
N ASP A 41 -3.64 1.49 -4.43
CA ASP A 41 -3.65 2.10 -5.76
C ASP A 41 -4.99 1.88 -6.46
N CYS A 42 -5.48 0.64 -6.52
CA CYS A 42 -6.77 0.34 -7.12
C CYS A 42 -7.91 1.14 -6.46
N LEU A 43 -8.04 1.04 -5.13
CA LEU A 43 -9.12 1.66 -4.37
C LEU A 43 -9.06 3.19 -4.36
N SER A 44 -7.87 3.79 -4.47
CA SER A 44 -7.69 5.26 -4.54
C SER A 44 -8.39 5.92 -5.73
N ARG A 45 -8.85 5.14 -6.71
CA ARG A 45 -9.60 5.64 -7.87
C ARG A 45 -11.09 5.83 -7.60
N PHE A 46 -11.60 5.32 -6.47
CA PHE A 46 -13.04 5.29 -6.17
C PHE A 46 -13.37 6.12 -4.93
N GLU A 47 -14.21 7.15 -5.10
CA GLU A 47 -14.61 8.05 -4.00
C GLU A 47 -15.29 7.34 -2.83
N TYR A 48 -16.10 6.31 -3.10
CA TYR A 48 -16.73 5.52 -2.05
C TYR A 48 -15.71 4.75 -1.21
N ALA A 49 -14.64 4.25 -1.84
CA ALA A 49 -13.59 3.51 -1.15
C ALA A 49 -12.72 4.44 -0.30
N LYS A 50 -12.46 5.69 -0.75
CA LYS A 50 -11.73 6.70 0.03
C LYS A 50 -12.41 7.04 1.37
N LYS A 51 -13.74 6.89 1.46
CA LYS A 51 -14.51 7.14 2.68
C LYS A 51 -14.42 6.01 3.69
N ASP A 52 -14.07 4.81 3.23
CA ASP A 52 -14.02 3.59 4.04
C ASP A 52 -12.86 3.68 5.06
N PRO A 53 -13.11 3.46 6.37
CA PRO A 53 -12.08 3.59 7.41
C PRO A 53 -10.91 2.63 7.21
N ARG A 54 -11.16 1.50 6.54
CA ARG A 54 -10.21 0.43 6.28
C ARG A 54 -9.21 0.82 5.21
N PHE A 55 -9.70 1.52 4.18
CA PHE A 55 -8.85 2.15 3.18
C PHE A 55 -7.98 3.25 3.78
N LYS A 56 -8.56 4.10 4.64
CA LYS A 56 -7.81 5.15 5.34
C LYS A 56 -6.67 4.57 6.17
N GLU A 57 -6.89 3.44 6.85
CA GLU A 57 -5.82 2.78 7.59
C GLU A 57 -4.70 2.28 6.68
N MET A 58 -5.00 1.70 5.52
CA MET A 58 -3.96 1.31 4.55
C MET A 58 -3.16 2.52 4.05
N VAL A 59 -3.82 3.66 3.82
CA VAL A 59 -3.15 4.91 3.44
C VAL A 59 -2.23 5.40 4.56
N GLU A 60 -2.68 5.38 5.81
CA GLU A 60 -1.84 5.78 6.95
C GLU A 60 -0.65 4.84 7.16
N ILE A 61 -0.79 3.53 6.92
CA ILE A 61 0.34 2.60 6.94
C ILE A 61 1.36 2.95 5.84
N ILE A 62 0.91 3.28 4.62
CA ILE A 62 1.82 3.72 3.55
C ILE A 62 2.51 5.01 3.97
N LYS A 63 1.75 6.02 4.41
CA LYS A 63 2.27 7.33 4.82
C LYS A 63 3.27 7.23 5.96
N GLY A 64 3.02 6.37 6.95
CA GLY A 64 3.92 6.13 8.08
C GLY A 64 5.27 5.49 7.70
N LYS A 65 5.41 4.99 6.46
CA LYS A 65 6.66 4.42 5.92
C LYS A 65 7.43 5.39 5.03
N GLN A 66 6.96 6.62 4.91
CA GLN A 66 7.65 7.67 4.17
C GLN A 66 8.91 8.11 4.94
N THR A 67 10.03 8.28 4.23
CA THR A 67 11.25 8.85 4.82
C THR A 67 11.07 10.35 5.11
N ALA A 68 12.00 10.95 5.85
CA ALA A 68 11.98 12.38 6.13
C ALA A 68 12.03 13.24 4.85
N GLU A 69 12.66 12.73 3.79
CA GLU A 69 12.78 13.36 2.48
C GLU A 69 11.55 13.13 1.59
N GLY A 70 10.53 12.44 2.09
CA GLY A 70 9.30 12.16 1.34
C GLY A 70 9.38 10.93 0.42
N LEU A 71 10.44 10.12 0.52
CA LEU A 71 10.70 8.97 -0.36
C LEU A 71 10.29 7.63 0.29
N PHE A 72 10.36 6.54 -0.47
CA PHE A 72 9.97 5.21 0.00
C PHE A 72 11.00 4.13 -0.33
N ILE A 73 11.27 3.25 0.65
CA ILE A 73 12.20 2.13 0.55
C ILE A 73 11.40 0.82 0.42
N PRO A 74 11.71 -0.07 -0.54
CA PRO A 74 11.02 -1.35 -0.64
C PRO A 74 11.33 -2.26 0.57
N GLU A 75 10.31 -2.95 1.08
CA GLU A 75 10.44 -3.89 2.20
C GLU A 75 10.37 -5.36 1.73
N SER A 76 9.85 -5.58 0.52
CA SER A 76 9.84 -6.87 -0.16
C SER A 76 10.19 -6.69 -1.63
N VAL A 77 10.95 -7.64 -2.18
CA VAL A 77 11.52 -7.53 -3.53
C VAL A 77 11.22 -8.79 -4.31
N TYR A 78 10.80 -8.62 -5.56
CA TYR A 78 10.66 -9.73 -6.49
C TYR A 78 12.00 -9.99 -7.17
N GLN A 79 12.57 -11.19 -6.96
CA GLN A 79 13.94 -11.49 -7.42
C GLN A 79 14.10 -11.37 -8.94
N LYS A 80 13.05 -11.62 -9.73
CA LYS A 80 13.11 -11.41 -11.19
C LYS A 80 13.29 -9.93 -11.57
N CYS A 81 13.01 -9.00 -10.66
CA CYS A 81 13.21 -7.56 -10.83
C CYS A 81 14.44 -7.03 -10.07
N LYS A 82 15.41 -7.87 -9.69
CA LYS A 82 16.60 -7.46 -8.91
C LYS A 82 17.40 -6.32 -9.55
N GLY A 83 17.39 -6.20 -10.89
CA GLY A 83 18.08 -5.13 -11.63
C GLY A 83 17.34 -3.79 -11.68
N TRP A 84 16.12 -3.71 -11.13
CA TRP A 84 15.34 -2.49 -11.07
C TRP A 84 15.59 -1.74 -9.76
N ASP A 85 15.27 -0.45 -9.71
CA ASP A 85 15.47 0.40 -8.52
C ASP A 85 14.75 -0.11 -7.26
N PHE A 86 13.59 -0.77 -7.44
CA PHE A 86 12.83 -1.44 -6.38
C PHE A 86 13.26 -2.88 -6.11
N GLY A 87 14.30 -3.39 -6.78
CA GLY A 87 14.87 -4.73 -6.59
C GLY A 87 15.72 -4.88 -5.33
N GLN A 88 15.71 -3.89 -4.43
CA GLN A 88 16.55 -3.78 -3.23
C GLN A 88 15.76 -3.20 -2.05
N LYS A 89 16.30 -3.27 -0.82
CA LYS A 89 15.63 -2.85 0.43
C LYS A 89 16.42 -1.87 1.32
N LYS A 90 17.44 -1.22 0.75
CA LYS A 90 18.43 -0.40 1.46
C LYS A 90 18.26 1.09 1.20
N VAL A 91 17.94 1.46 -0.04
CA VAL A 91 17.84 2.86 -0.48
C VAL A 91 16.44 3.15 -1.02
N PRO A 92 16.04 4.43 -1.07
CA PRO A 92 14.77 4.79 -1.69
C PRO A 92 14.69 4.35 -3.15
N SER A 93 13.52 3.89 -3.56
CA SER A 93 13.21 3.53 -4.96
C SER A 93 12.39 4.65 -5.60
N PRO A 94 12.87 5.32 -6.66
CA PRO A 94 12.08 6.27 -7.42
C PRO A 94 10.73 5.73 -7.90
N TYR A 95 10.67 4.49 -8.39
CA TYR A 95 9.42 3.92 -8.91
C TYR A 95 8.42 3.60 -7.80
N LEU A 96 8.87 2.99 -6.69
CA LEU A 96 8.01 2.79 -5.52
C LEU A 96 7.52 4.14 -4.97
N THR A 97 8.42 5.12 -4.90
CA THR A 97 8.07 6.47 -4.46
C THR A 97 6.99 7.09 -5.34
N PHE A 98 7.11 6.98 -6.67
CA PHE A 98 6.07 7.42 -7.59
C PHE A 98 4.72 6.75 -7.32
N LEU A 99 4.68 5.43 -7.11
CA LEU A 99 3.44 4.71 -6.82
C LEU A 99 2.80 5.21 -5.52
N CYS A 100 3.58 5.36 -4.45
CA CYS A 100 3.10 5.89 -3.17
C CYS A 100 2.58 7.32 -3.30
N LEU A 101 3.35 8.23 -3.92
CA LEU A 101 2.94 9.63 -4.10
C LEU A 101 1.69 9.75 -4.97
N ARG A 102 1.53 8.89 -5.98
CA ARG A 102 0.31 8.84 -6.80
C ARG A 102 -0.91 8.46 -5.98
N ILE A 103 -0.78 7.47 -5.10
CA ILE A 103 -1.85 7.07 -4.16
C ILE A 103 -2.20 8.26 -3.25
N LEU A 104 -1.20 8.85 -2.59
CA LEU A 104 -1.40 9.97 -1.66
C LEU A 104 -1.99 11.21 -2.35
N GLY A 105 -1.56 11.49 -3.58
CA GLY A 105 -2.11 12.58 -4.39
C GLY A 105 -3.61 12.41 -4.66
N ARG A 106 -4.07 11.20 -4.99
CA ARG A 106 -5.49 10.91 -5.21
C ARG A 106 -6.33 11.00 -3.93
N VAL A 107 -5.72 10.75 -2.76
CA VAL A 107 -6.40 10.90 -1.47
C VAL A 107 -6.52 12.38 -1.08
N ASN A 108 -5.52 13.20 -1.41
CA ASN A 108 -5.47 14.61 -1.04
C ASN A 108 -6.23 15.55 -2.01
N GLN A 109 -6.63 15.08 -3.19
CA GLN A 109 -7.45 15.87 -4.09
C GLN A 109 -8.87 16.06 -3.52
N LYS A 110 -9.22 17.31 -3.19
CA LYS A 110 -10.61 17.71 -2.97
C LYS A 110 -11.32 17.69 -4.32
N VAL A 111 -12.36 16.88 -4.46
CA VAL A 111 -13.29 16.96 -5.59
C VAL A 111 -14.05 18.29 -5.44
N LEU A 112 -13.95 19.15 -6.46
CA LEU A 112 -14.69 20.42 -6.56
C LEU A 112 -16.21 20.18 -6.61
#